data_AF-A0A841IVS6-F1
#
_entry.id   AF-A0A841IVS6-F1
#
_cell.length_a   1.000
_cell.length_b   1.000
_cell.length_c   1.000
_cell.angle_alpha   90.00
_cell.angle_beta   90.00
_cell.angle_gamma   90.00
#
_symmetry.space_group_name_H-M   'P 1'
#
loop_
_entity.id
_entity.type
_entity.pdbx_description
1 polymer ?
#
loop_
_entity_poly.entity_id
_entity_poly.type
_entity_poly.pdbx_seq_one_letter_code
_entity_poly.pdbx_strand_id
1 'polypeptide(L)'
;MSDDPQVRAALTAVDEDHYTLHSDGSLVRQSTAASSIARMLERLDVRPGMRVLEIGTGSGFSSALLGELVGPEGTVVSVDVVAELTERARDLHKAQGRSNIELVTGDGALGAPGRGPFDRIVAWATPRLLPEAWMEQAEPGAVVLTPVELAPSVRTAAILRARVNQAGVPEGEEFFAGRYVEMHGQELEQWLVPPRGVNALVHAEDGRELWISAPWAAEDGDAACDMLAALADEPTEEVPILKPEESAADLTAYLYARHAEDISVIGLGGYAWGVGRADADGAAVFAAATPGSVVHGGGPGPLEQLRAWIAAWREADRPGYADLKPVLTRKDEGWRVRAQLSNT
;
A
#
# COMPACT_ATOMS: atom_id res chain seq x y z
N MET A 1 1.70 -4.17 20.53
CA MET A 1 2.83 -3.31 20.92
C MET A 1 4.06 -3.78 20.15
N SER A 2 4.93 -2.85 19.75
CA SER A 2 6.17 -3.15 19.00
C SER A 2 7.16 -3.99 19.84
N ASP A 3 7.88 -4.91 19.18
CA ASP A 3 8.92 -5.73 19.80
C ASP A 3 10.28 -5.02 19.83
N ASP A 4 10.46 -3.97 19.02
CA ASP A 4 11.67 -3.13 19.02
C ASP A 4 11.62 -2.12 20.19
N PRO A 5 12.59 -2.17 21.13
CA PRO A 5 12.64 -1.24 22.25
C PRO A 5 12.70 0.24 21.86
N GLN A 6 13.36 0.59 20.75
CA GLN A 6 13.49 1.97 20.27
C GLN A 6 12.17 2.49 19.72
N VAL A 7 11.49 1.70 18.88
CA VAL A 7 10.16 2.06 18.34
C VAL A 7 9.14 2.16 19.48
N ARG A 8 9.16 1.24 20.44
CA ARG A 8 8.30 1.31 21.62
C ARG A 8 8.57 2.55 22.48
N ALA A 9 9.83 2.94 22.66
CA ALA A 9 10.19 4.17 23.36
C ALA A 9 9.66 5.40 22.61
N ALA A 10 9.81 5.47 21.29
CA ALA A 10 9.27 6.56 20.47
C ALA A 10 7.73 6.66 20.60
N LEU A 11 7.02 5.53 20.51
CA LEU A 11 5.56 5.47 20.71
C LEU A 11 5.12 5.93 22.11
N THR A 12 5.99 5.83 23.11
CA THR A 12 5.71 6.30 24.47
C THR A 12 6.01 7.80 24.62
N ALA A 13 6.99 8.31 23.86
CA ALA A 13 7.43 9.71 23.89
C ALA A 13 6.55 10.65 23.05
N VAL A 14 5.83 10.11 22.05
CA VAL A 14 4.95 10.88 21.18
C VAL A 14 3.50 10.59 21.53
N ASP A 15 2.77 11.64 21.93
CA ASP A 15 1.33 11.59 22.18
C ASP A 15 0.57 11.44 20.85
N GLU A 16 -0.05 10.28 20.60
CA GLU A 16 -0.78 9.98 19.37
C GLU A 16 -1.97 10.92 19.17
N ASP A 17 -2.78 11.12 20.21
CA ASP A 17 -4.01 11.92 20.15
C ASP A 17 -3.72 13.37 19.79
N HIS A 18 -2.58 13.90 20.24
CA HIS A 18 -2.12 15.24 19.89
C HIS A 18 -1.97 15.44 18.38
N TYR A 19 -1.56 14.40 17.65
CA TYR A 19 -1.37 14.47 16.21
C TYR A 19 -2.60 14.00 15.43
N THR A 20 -3.29 12.96 15.90
CA THR A 20 -4.35 12.28 15.13
C THR A 20 -5.74 12.84 15.38
N LEU A 21 -5.95 13.69 16.39
CA LEU A 21 -7.25 14.31 16.67
C LEU A 21 -7.27 15.81 16.37
N HIS A 22 -8.43 16.28 15.95
CA HIS A 22 -8.82 17.69 15.98
C HIS A 22 -9.23 18.08 17.41
N SER A 23 -9.35 19.38 17.67
CA SER A 23 -9.74 19.90 18.99
C SER A 23 -11.13 19.47 19.45
N ASP A 24 -12.00 19.08 18.53
CA ASP A 24 -13.33 18.54 18.80
C ASP A 24 -13.35 17.01 19.02
N GLY A 25 -12.18 16.36 18.99
CA GLY A 25 -12.01 14.92 19.14
C GLY A 25 -12.27 14.12 17.87
N SER A 26 -12.56 14.76 16.74
CA SER A 26 -12.66 14.05 15.46
C SER A 26 -11.28 13.66 14.93
N LEU A 27 -11.19 12.52 14.23
CA LEU A 27 -9.94 12.05 13.64
C LEU A 27 -9.53 12.95 12.46
N VAL A 28 -8.23 13.29 12.42
CA VAL A 28 -7.60 13.90 11.26
C VAL A 28 -7.64 12.92 10.11
N ARG A 29 -8.09 13.40 8.95
CA ARG A 29 -8.07 12.63 7.70
C ARG A 29 -6.65 12.18 7.38
N GLN A 30 -6.50 11.03 6.72
CA GLN A 30 -5.17 10.48 6.37
C GLN A 30 -4.32 10.12 7.60
N SER A 31 -4.94 9.55 8.64
CA SER A 31 -4.24 8.99 9.80
C SER A 31 -4.03 7.49 9.65
N THR A 32 -2.77 7.05 9.69
CA THR A 32 -2.42 5.63 9.75
C THR A 32 -2.40 5.17 11.21
N ALA A 33 -2.95 3.98 11.49
CA ALA A 33 -2.93 3.39 12.82
C ALA A 33 -1.48 3.24 13.35
N ALA A 34 -1.23 3.61 14.61
CA ALA A 34 0.09 3.54 15.23
C ALA A 34 0.76 2.15 15.13
N SER A 35 -0.03 1.08 15.21
CA SER A 35 0.47 -0.29 15.05
C SER A 35 1.03 -0.58 13.65
N SER A 36 0.48 0.02 12.61
CA SER A 36 0.98 -0.12 11.23
C SER A 36 2.25 0.70 11.02
N ILE A 37 2.30 1.92 11.54
CA ILE A 37 3.51 2.76 11.56
C ILE A 37 4.65 2.02 12.27
N ALA A 38 4.39 1.51 13.47
CA ALA A 38 5.39 0.80 14.27
C ALA A 38 6.01 -0.39 13.53
N ARG A 39 5.17 -1.24 12.90
CA ARG A 39 5.63 -2.39 12.09
C ARG A 39 6.52 -1.98 10.92
N MET A 40 6.26 -0.82 10.32
CA MET A 40 7.12 -0.28 9.26
C MET A 40 8.41 0.29 9.83
N LEU A 41 8.36 1.06 10.93
CA LEU A 41 9.55 1.63 11.54
C LEU A 41 10.54 0.58 12.04
N GLU A 42 10.06 -0.55 12.57
CA GLU A 42 10.88 -1.72 12.93
C GLU A 42 11.72 -2.23 11.73
N ARG A 43 11.14 -2.24 10.53
CA ARG A 43 11.79 -2.71 9.29
C ARG A 43 12.64 -1.64 8.63
N LEU A 44 12.26 -0.37 8.83
CA LEU A 44 13.01 0.78 8.34
C LEU A 44 14.35 0.89 9.06
N ASP A 45 14.46 0.42 10.31
CA ASP A 45 15.72 0.36 11.05
C ASP A 45 16.38 1.74 11.15
N VAL A 46 15.63 2.73 11.62
CA VAL A 46 16.10 4.11 11.82
C VAL A 46 17.01 4.18 13.03
N ARG A 47 18.17 4.83 12.88
CA ARG A 47 19.17 4.98 13.95
C ARG A 47 19.45 6.47 14.23
N PRO A 48 19.93 6.80 15.44
CA PRO A 48 20.32 8.16 15.78
C PRO A 48 21.34 8.75 14.78
N GLY A 49 21.16 10.02 14.42
CA GLY A 49 22.00 10.74 13.46
C GLY A 49 21.63 10.55 11.99
N MET A 50 20.68 9.66 11.67
CA MET A 50 20.27 9.43 10.27
C MET A 50 19.43 10.58 9.71
N ARG A 51 19.48 10.69 8.37
CA ARG A 51 18.61 11.55 7.56
C ARG A 51 17.51 10.69 6.94
N VAL A 52 16.25 11.01 7.23
CA VAL A 52 15.09 10.24 6.74
C VAL A 52 14.24 11.10 5.82
N LEU A 53 13.89 10.56 4.66
CA LEU A 53 12.81 11.07 3.82
C LEU A 53 11.52 10.31 4.13
N GLU A 54 10.48 11.05 4.48
CA GLU A 54 9.13 10.54 4.64
C GLU A 54 8.22 11.10 3.54
N ILE A 55 7.43 10.23 2.92
CA ILE A 55 6.41 10.60 1.93
C ILE A 55 5.02 10.34 2.51
N GLY A 56 4.22 11.40 2.59
CA GLY A 56 2.91 11.46 3.23
C GLY A 56 3.00 11.89 4.69
N THR A 57 3.14 13.19 4.96
CA THR A 57 3.13 13.75 6.33
C THR A 57 1.85 13.39 7.08
N GLY A 58 0.69 13.43 6.42
CA GLY A 58 -0.59 13.10 7.03
C GLY A 58 -0.86 13.91 8.31
N SER A 59 -1.16 13.21 9.39
CA SER A 59 -1.38 13.81 10.71
C SER A 59 -0.13 14.43 11.36
N GLY A 60 1.08 14.09 10.86
CA GLY A 60 2.37 14.42 11.48
C GLY A 60 2.78 13.48 12.62
N PHE A 61 2.01 12.41 12.88
CA PHE A 61 2.36 11.47 13.95
C PHE A 61 3.62 10.66 13.62
N SER A 62 3.74 10.16 12.39
CA SER A 62 4.89 9.36 11.96
C SER A 62 6.17 10.20 11.85
N SER A 63 6.10 11.44 11.36
CA SER A 63 7.23 12.37 11.37
C SER A 63 7.73 12.66 12.79
N ALA A 64 6.82 12.79 13.76
CA ALA A 64 7.21 12.93 15.17
C ALA A 64 7.95 11.69 15.70
N LEU A 65 7.45 10.49 15.40
CA LEU A 65 8.12 9.23 15.79
C LEU A 65 9.49 9.11 15.14
N LEU A 66 9.61 9.42 13.84
CA LEU A 66 10.88 9.45 13.13
C LEU A 66 11.84 10.47 13.76
N GLY A 67 11.35 11.65 14.15
CA GLY A 67 12.12 12.68 14.85
C GLY A 67 12.70 12.20 16.18
N GLU A 68 11.94 11.42 16.96
CA GLU A 68 12.46 10.78 18.18
C GLU A 68 13.54 9.73 17.86
N LEU A 69 13.33 8.91 16.82
CA LEU A 69 14.24 7.82 16.45
C LEU A 69 15.59 8.31 15.91
N VAL A 70 15.59 9.34 15.06
CA VAL A 70 16.83 9.94 14.54
C VAL A 70 17.54 10.78 15.60
N GLY A 71 16.83 11.21 16.64
CA GLY A 71 17.38 12.01 17.72
C GLY A 71 17.86 13.41 17.27
N PRO A 72 18.53 14.16 18.17
CA PRO A 72 18.87 15.56 17.95
C PRO A 72 19.91 15.81 16.85
N GLU A 73 20.74 14.81 16.53
CA GLU A 73 21.78 14.90 15.50
C GLU A 73 21.30 14.44 14.12
N GLY A 74 20.12 13.82 14.05
CA GLY A 74 19.51 13.38 12.80
C GLY A 74 18.44 14.35 12.32
N THR A 75 17.89 14.10 11.12
CA THR A 75 16.87 14.97 10.52
C THR A 75 15.82 14.18 9.77
N VAL A 76 14.57 14.61 9.86
CA VAL A 76 13.46 14.08 9.06
C VAL A 76 13.02 15.15 8.08
N VAL A 77 12.90 14.80 6.81
CA VAL A 77 12.23 15.63 5.80
C VAL A 77 10.95 14.90 5.42
N SER A 78 9.79 15.50 5.73
CA SER A 78 8.47 14.93 5.45
C SER A 78 7.78 15.73 4.37
N VAL A 79 7.30 15.04 3.34
CA VAL A 79 6.67 15.63 2.16
C VAL A 79 5.21 15.22 2.09
N ASP A 80 4.31 16.18 1.91
CA ASP A 80 2.90 15.91 1.64
C ASP A 80 2.37 16.89 0.60
N VAL A 81 1.39 16.45 -0.17
CA VAL A 81 0.80 17.27 -1.23
C VAL A 81 -0.26 18.23 -0.68
N VAL A 82 -0.83 17.93 0.49
CA VAL A 82 -1.88 18.74 1.11
C VAL A 82 -1.25 19.81 2.01
N ALA A 83 -1.38 21.07 1.60
CA ALA A 83 -0.77 22.21 2.31
C ALA A 83 -1.26 22.28 3.77
N GLU A 84 -2.56 22.11 3.99
CA GLU A 84 -3.20 22.17 5.30
C GLU A 84 -2.62 21.13 6.28
N LEU A 85 -2.27 19.93 5.80
CA LEU A 85 -1.66 18.88 6.61
C LEU A 85 -0.23 19.26 7.01
N THR A 86 0.58 19.75 6.05
CA THR A 86 1.95 20.18 6.34
C THR A 86 2.02 21.39 7.27
N GLU A 87 1.10 22.34 7.13
CA GLU A 87 1.00 23.51 8.01
C GLU A 87 0.59 23.11 9.42
N ARG A 88 -0.45 22.27 9.55
CA ARG A 88 -0.88 21.73 10.84
C ARG A 88 0.24 20.96 11.54
N ALA A 89 0.89 20.04 10.83
CA ALA A 89 2.00 19.26 11.39
C ALA A 89 3.16 20.15 11.84
N ARG A 90 3.49 21.19 11.06
CA ARG A 90 4.53 22.18 11.41
C ARG A 90 4.22 22.89 12.73
N ASP A 91 2.98 23.31 12.93
CA ASP A 91 2.56 23.98 14.16
C ASP A 91 2.62 23.05 15.38
N LEU A 92 2.19 21.79 15.23
CA LEU A 92 2.27 20.78 16.29
C LEU A 92 3.73 20.45 16.65
N HIS A 93 4.58 20.22 15.66
CA HIS A 93 6.01 19.95 15.90
C HIS A 93 6.69 21.12 16.60
N LYS A 94 6.39 22.36 16.18
CA LYS A 94 6.90 23.58 16.82
C LYS A 94 6.42 23.70 18.27
N ALA A 95 5.15 23.43 18.54
CA ALA A 95 4.59 23.46 19.90
C ALA A 95 5.28 22.45 20.83
N GLN A 96 5.75 21.32 20.27
CA GLN A 96 6.47 20.28 20.98
C GLN A 96 8.00 20.47 20.97
N GLY A 97 8.52 21.57 20.40
CA GLY A 97 9.95 21.85 20.36
C GLY A 97 10.76 20.94 19.42
N ARG A 98 10.11 20.25 18.47
CA ARG A 98 10.78 19.36 17.51
C ARG A 98 11.40 20.18 16.38
N SER A 99 12.71 20.42 16.48
CA SER A 99 13.49 21.21 15.51
C SER A 99 14.17 20.38 14.42
N ASN A 100 14.19 19.05 14.56
CA ASN A 100 14.84 18.12 13.65
C ASN A 100 13.90 17.57 12.56
N ILE A 101 12.74 18.19 12.36
CA ILE A 101 11.74 17.80 11.35
C ILE A 101 11.49 19.00 10.42
N GLU A 102 11.74 18.80 9.14
CA GLU A 102 11.38 19.74 8.07
C GLU A 102 10.16 19.22 7.31
N LEU A 103 9.16 20.09 7.13
CA LEU A 103 7.91 19.77 6.42
C LEU A 103 7.92 20.50 5.08
N VAL A 104 7.63 19.77 4.01
CA VAL A 104 7.62 20.27 2.63
C VAL A 104 6.26 19.98 2.00
N THR A 105 5.60 21.01 1.48
CA THR A 105 4.41 20.84 0.65
C THR A 105 4.82 20.60 -0.79
N GLY A 106 4.47 19.45 -1.37
CA GLY A 106 4.82 19.11 -2.74
C GLY A 106 4.50 17.67 -3.14
N ASP A 107 4.75 17.34 -4.40
CA ASP A 107 4.57 15.99 -4.91
C ASP A 107 5.64 15.04 -4.37
N GLY A 108 5.21 14.08 -3.55
CA GLY A 108 6.07 13.05 -2.98
C GLY A 108 6.79 12.18 -4.01
N ALA A 109 6.28 12.07 -5.25
CA ALA A 109 6.98 11.36 -6.34
C ALA A 109 8.36 11.97 -6.64
N LEU A 110 8.52 13.28 -6.41
CA LEU A 110 9.77 14.01 -6.62
C LEU A 110 10.72 13.93 -5.43
N GLY A 111 10.30 13.27 -4.34
CA GLY A 111 11.02 13.27 -3.06
C GLY A 111 11.11 14.69 -2.49
N ALA A 112 12.31 15.09 -2.08
CA ALA A 112 12.59 16.39 -1.50
C ALA A 112 13.85 17.04 -2.14
N PRO A 113 13.74 17.57 -3.38
CA PRO A 113 14.88 18.08 -4.13
C PRO A 113 15.75 19.04 -3.33
N GLY A 114 17.06 18.82 -3.37
CA GLY A 114 18.07 19.63 -2.66
C GLY A 114 18.20 19.37 -1.15
N ARG A 115 17.42 18.43 -0.58
CA ARG A 115 17.45 18.11 0.86
C ARG A 115 18.04 16.74 1.18
N GLY A 116 18.25 15.92 0.16
CA GLY A 116 19.04 14.69 0.29
C GLY A 116 20.54 14.96 0.47
N PRO A 117 21.35 13.89 0.50
CA PRO A 117 20.94 12.49 0.44
C PRO A 117 20.35 11.97 1.77
N PHE A 118 19.67 10.82 1.71
CA PHE A 118 18.94 10.21 2.83
C PHE A 118 19.43 8.78 3.12
N ASP A 119 19.57 8.43 4.40
CA ASP A 119 19.89 7.08 4.87
C ASP A 119 18.68 6.14 4.78
N ARG A 120 17.48 6.71 4.87
CA ARG A 120 16.20 5.99 4.91
C ARG A 120 15.16 6.74 4.12
N ILE A 121 14.35 6.00 3.39
CA ILE A 121 13.18 6.53 2.68
C ILE A 121 11.98 5.67 3.05
N VAL A 122 10.90 6.30 3.50
CA VAL A 122 9.64 5.64 3.82
C VAL A 122 8.48 6.35 3.17
N ALA A 123 7.49 5.60 2.70
CA ALA A 123 6.27 6.17 2.14
C ALA A 123 5.03 5.53 2.75
N TRP A 124 4.04 6.37 3.05
CA TRP A 124 2.72 5.98 3.54
C TRP A 124 1.66 6.04 2.42
N ALA A 125 2.10 6.11 1.16
CA ALA A 125 1.28 6.09 -0.04
C ALA A 125 1.96 5.24 -1.13
N THR A 126 1.15 4.55 -1.93
CA THR A 126 1.56 3.57 -2.95
C THR A 126 1.84 4.26 -4.28
N PRO A 127 3.11 4.42 -4.70
CA PRO A 127 3.46 4.97 -6.00
C PRO A 127 3.16 3.96 -7.13
N ARG A 128 2.98 4.45 -8.36
CA ARG A 128 2.79 3.59 -9.55
C ARG A 128 4.04 2.79 -9.91
N LEU A 129 5.19 3.42 -9.75
CA LEU A 129 6.53 2.87 -9.87
C LEU A 129 7.30 3.34 -8.66
N LEU A 130 8.29 2.58 -8.18
CA LEU A 130 9.24 3.11 -7.21
C LEU A 130 9.99 4.29 -7.86
N PRO A 131 9.82 5.55 -7.41
CA PRO A 131 10.29 6.71 -8.16
C PRO A 131 11.81 6.78 -8.28
N GLU A 132 12.31 7.14 -9.47
CA GLU A 132 13.76 7.35 -9.68
C GLU A 132 14.29 8.47 -8.78
N ALA A 133 13.51 9.54 -8.61
CA ALA A 133 13.87 10.69 -7.78
C ALA A 133 14.19 10.31 -6.32
N TRP A 134 13.58 9.24 -5.79
CA TRP A 134 13.91 8.74 -4.45
C TRP A 134 15.30 8.10 -4.44
N MET A 135 15.66 7.36 -5.49
CA MET A 135 16.98 6.73 -5.62
C MET A 135 18.08 7.76 -5.82
N GLU A 136 17.81 8.82 -6.59
CA GLU A 136 18.74 9.96 -6.78
C GLU A 136 19.02 10.73 -5.48
N GLN A 137 18.12 10.63 -4.51
CA GLN A 137 18.23 11.29 -3.20
C GLN A 137 18.63 10.32 -2.09
N ALA A 138 18.94 9.07 -2.41
CA ALA A 138 19.35 8.06 -1.43
C ALA A 138 20.87 8.02 -1.28
N GLU A 139 21.36 7.85 -0.06
CA GLU A 139 22.75 7.45 0.17
C GLU A 139 23.01 6.02 -0.36
N PRO A 140 24.22 5.70 -0.82
CA PRO A 140 24.63 4.31 -0.99
C PRO A 140 24.44 3.51 0.30
N GLY A 141 23.68 2.42 0.21
CA GLY A 141 23.30 1.57 1.34
C GLY A 141 21.99 1.95 2.03
N ALA A 142 21.33 3.05 1.59
CA ALA A 142 20.07 3.48 2.14
C ALA A 142 18.98 2.42 2.02
N VAL A 143 18.09 2.37 3.01
CA VAL A 143 16.92 1.48 3.00
C VAL A 143 15.70 2.26 2.53
N VAL A 144 14.99 1.69 1.56
CA VAL A 144 13.72 2.21 1.06
C VAL A 144 12.63 1.24 1.47
N LEU A 145 11.67 1.71 2.26
CA LEU A 145 10.53 0.93 2.73
C LEU A 145 9.23 1.57 2.25
N THR A 146 8.56 0.95 1.30
CA THR A 146 7.42 1.59 0.63
C THR A 146 6.42 0.55 0.14
N PRO A 147 5.11 0.82 0.19
CA PRO A 147 4.14 0.05 -0.56
C PRO A 147 4.45 0.07 -2.06
N VAL A 148 4.22 -1.04 -2.76
CA VAL A 148 4.37 -1.15 -4.22
C VAL A 148 3.24 -2.01 -4.78
N GLU A 149 2.79 -1.72 -6.00
CA GLU A 149 1.87 -2.58 -6.74
C GLU A 149 2.64 -3.79 -7.31
N LEU A 150 2.11 -5.00 -7.09
CA LEU A 150 2.72 -6.26 -7.55
C LEU A 150 2.02 -6.85 -8.78
N ALA A 151 0.82 -6.36 -9.10
CA ALA A 151 0.09 -6.72 -10.31
C ALA A 151 -0.38 -5.43 -11.04
N PRO A 152 -0.67 -5.50 -12.35
CA PRO A 152 -1.17 -4.38 -13.16
C PRO A 152 -2.64 -3.98 -12.83
N SER A 153 -3.06 -4.12 -11.58
CA SER A 153 -4.39 -3.76 -11.09
C SER A 153 -4.25 -2.93 -9.81
N VAL A 154 -5.13 -1.97 -9.60
CA VAL A 154 -5.04 -1.09 -8.42
C VAL A 154 -5.19 -1.87 -7.12
N ARG A 155 -4.65 -1.33 -6.03
CA ARG A 155 -4.72 -1.91 -4.67
C ARG A 155 -4.07 -3.31 -4.53
N THR A 156 -3.36 -3.79 -5.56
CA THR A 156 -2.57 -5.03 -5.51
C THR A 156 -1.21 -4.83 -4.82
N ALA A 157 -1.24 -4.22 -3.65
CA ALA A 157 -0.03 -3.72 -2.99
C ALA A 157 0.54 -4.68 -1.94
N ALA A 158 1.86 -4.59 -1.76
CA ALA A 158 2.63 -5.14 -0.66
C ALA A 158 3.68 -4.11 -0.22
N ILE A 159 4.24 -4.25 0.98
CA ILE A 159 5.35 -3.41 1.42
C ILE A 159 6.66 -4.02 0.92
N LEU A 160 7.39 -3.27 0.11
CA LEU A 160 8.75 -3.57 -0.30
C LEU A 160 9.74 -2.98 0.69
N ARG A 161 10.74 -3.78 1.09
CA ARG A 161 12.02 -3.26 1.60
C ARG A 161 13.09 -3.46 0.54
N ALA A 162 13.78 -2.40 0.18
CA ALA A 162 14.88 -2.41 -0.77
C ALA A 162 16.09 -1.67 -0.19
N ARG A 163 17.27 -1.99 -0.71
CA ARG A 163 18.52 -1.31 -0.40
C ARG A 163 19.10 -0.69 -1.66
N VAL A 164 19.50 0.56 -1.57
CA VAL A 164 20.20 1.24 -2.67
C VAL A 164 21.66 0.80 -2.66
N ASN A 165 22.16 0.26 -3.77
CA ASN A 165 23.55 -0.18 -3.86
C ASN A 165 24.51 1.00 -4.15
N GLN A 166 25.80 0.71 -4.28
CA GLN A 166 26.84 1.73 -4.52
C GLN A 166 26.69 2.47 -5.86
N ALA A 167 25.91 1.94 -6.80
CA ALA A 167 25.62 2.57 -8.08
C ALA A 167 24.28 3.35 -8.08
N GLY A 168 23.63 3.51 -6.92
CA GLY A 168 22.32 4.18 -6.83
C GLY A 168 21.15 3.34 -7.32
N VAL A 169 21.34 2.02 -7.48
CA VAL A 169 20.29 1.11 -7.97
C VAL A 169 19.61 0.41 -6.79
N PRO A 170 18.26 0.40 -6.71
CA PRO A 170 17.55 -0.33 -5.67
C PRO A 170 17.58 -1.84 -5.92
N GLU A 171 17.97 -2.58 -4.90
CA GLU A 171 17.92 -4.03 -4.82
C GLU A 171 16.89 -4.42 -3.77
N GLY A 172 15.85 -5.14 -4.17
CA GLY A 172 14.81 -5.54 -3.24
C GLY A 172 15.27 -6.68 -2.33
N GLU A 173 14.97 -6.56 -1.04
CA GLU A 173 15.40 -7.51 -0.02
C GLU A 173 14.24 -8.44 0.37
N GLU A 174 13.04 -7.89 0.57
CA GLU A 174 11.89 -8.65 1.08
C GLU A 174 10.55 -7.93 0.84
N PHE A 175 9.46 -8.69 0.96
CA PHE A 175 8.10 -8.18 0.98
C PHE A 175 7.39 -8.48 2.29
N PHE A 176 6.38 -7.67 2.61
CA PHE A 176 5.46 -7.93 3.71
C PHE A 176 4.03 -7.56 3.35
N ALA A 177 3.08 -8.20 4.03
CA ALA A 177 1.68 -7.81 3.97
C ALA A 177 1.48 -6.39 4.52
N GLY A 178 0.98 -5.50 3.66
CA GLY A 178 0.58 -4.14 4.01
C GLY A 178 0.19 -3.37 2.75
N ARG A 179 -0.75 -2.45 2.89
CA ARG A 179 -1.29 -1.64 1.80
C ARG A 179 -1.56 -0.24 2.33
N TYR A 180 -1.37 0.74 1.48
CA TYR A 180 -1.62 2.15 1.76
C TYR A 180 -2.36 2.78 0.58
N VAL A 181 -2.91 3.97 0.82
CA VAL A 181 -3.59 4.77 -0.20
C VAL A 181 -2.72 4.98 -1.43
N GLU A 182 -3.34 5.19 -2.57
CA GLU A 182 -2.63 5.47 -3.81
C GLU A 182 -1.95 6.86 -3.74
N MET A 183 -0.72 6.94 -4.25
CA MET A 183 0.06 8.17 -4.26
C MET A 183 -0.30 9.02 -5.48
N HIS A 184 -0.50 10.32 -5.24
CA HIS A 184 -0.89 11.31 -6.24
C HIS A 184 -0.16 12.64 -6.03
N GLY A 185 0.08 13.36 -7.13
CA GLY A 185 0.65 14.72 -7.10
C GLY A 185 -0.36 15.81 -6.74
N GLN A 186 -1.56 15.45 -6.28
CA GLN A 186 -2.59 16.34 -5.72
C GLN A 186 -3.51 15.58 -4.76
N GLU A 187 -4.27 16.29 -3.92
CA GLU A 187 -5.29 15.68 -3.09
C GLU A 187 -6.44 15.13 -3.95
N LEU A 188 -6.81 13.86 -3.76
CA LEU A 188 -7.91 13.21 -4.45
C LEU A 188 -8.77 12.40 -3.48
N GLU A 189 -10.07 12.35 -3.73
CA GLU A 189 -10.96 11.38 -3.09
C GLU A 189 -10.74 10.00 -3.73
N GLN A 190 -10.36 9.02 -2.92
CA GLN A 190 -9.90 7.71 -3.39
C GLN A 190 -10.43 6.53 -2.55
N TRP A 191 -11.37 6.80 -1.65
CA TRP A 191 -11.83 5.83 -0.65
C TRP A 191 -12.74 4.77 -1.28
N LEU A 192 -13.77 5.21 -1.99
CA LEU A 192 -14.80 4.34 -2.58
C LEU A 192 -14.36 3.80 -3.94
N VAL A 193 -13.96 4.71 -4.84
CA VAL A 193 -13.49 4.40 -6.18
C VAL A 193 -12.03 4.85 -6.32
N PRO A 194 -11.11 3.96 -6.76
CA PRO A 194 -9.75 4.35 -7.04
C PRO A 194 -9.68 5.43 -8.14
N PRO A 195 -8.90 6.50 -7.97
CA PRO A 195 -8.84 7.62 -8.92
C PRO A 195 -8.04 7.30 -10.19
N ARG A 196 -7.46 6.09 -10.26
CA ARG A 196 -6.70 5.59 -11.41
C ARG A 196 -6.95 4.10 -11.59
N GLY A 197 -6.67 3.58 -12.79
CA GLY A 197 -6.63 2.14 -13.06
C GLY A 197 -7.96 1.40 -12.95
N VAL A 198 -9.07 2.11 -12.76
CA VAL A 198 -10.43 1.58 -12.93
C VAL A 198 -10.71 1.50 -14.44
N ASN A 199 -11.11 0.33 -14.89
CA ASN A 199 -11.40 0.03 -16.29
C ASN A 199 -12.90 0.18 -16.63
N ALA A 200 -13.77 -0.13 -15.67
CA ALA A 200 -15.22 0.06 -15.77
C ALA A 200 -15.81 0.43 -14.40
N LEU A 201 -16.90 1.21 -14.41
CA LEU A 201 -17.65 1.70 -13.24
C LEU A 201 -19.14 1.74 -13.58
N VAL A 202 -19.97 1.13 -12.74
CA VAL A 202 -21.44 1.11 -12.83
C VAL A 202 -22.04 1.70 -11.56
N HIS A 203 -23.11 2.47 -11.73
CA HIS A 203 -23.93 2.99 -10.63
C HIS A 203 -25.23 2.20 -10.59
N ALA A 204 -25.39 1.37 -9.57
CA ALA A 204 -26.58 0.56 -9.36
C ALA A 204 -27.78 1.43 -8.95
N GLU A 205 -29.00 0.95 -9.19
CA GLU A 205 -30.23 1.66 -8.79
C GLU A 205 -30.34 1.89 -7.28
N ASP A 206 -29.73 1.00 -6.47
CA ASP A 206 -29.66 1.10 -5.02
C ASP A 206 -28.58 2.06 -4.50
N GLY A 207 -27.86 2.75 -5.42
CA GLY A 207 -26.83 3.73 -5.10
C GLY A 207 -25.43 3.16 -4.89
N ARG A 208 -25.21 1.85 -5.07
CA ARG A 208 -23.86 1.26 -5.03
C ARG A 208 -23.05 1.66 -6.27
N GLU A 209 -21.79 2.00 -6.06
CA GLU A 209 -20.78 2.13 -7.12
C GLU A 209 -19.97 0.83 -7.21
N LEU A 210 -20.12 0.12 -8.33
CA LEU A 210 -19.37 -1.10 -8.62
C LEU A 210 -18.30 -0.78 -9.65
N TRP A 211 -17.07 -1.21 -9.41
CA TRP A 211 -15.95 -0.91 -10.29
C TRP A 211 -15.00 -2.09 -10.43
N ILE A 212 -14.24 -2.13 -11.52
CA ILE A 212 -13.22 -3.16 -11.75
C ILE A 212 -11.90 -2.56 -12.24
N SER A 213 -10.81 -3.15 -11.77
CA SER A 213 -9.45 -2.97 -12.27
C SER A 213 -8.88 -4.35 -12.62
N ALA A 214 -8.71 -4.63 -13.92
CA ALA A 214 -8.22 -5.90 -14.42
C ALA A 214 -7.64 -5.75 -15.83
N PRO A 215 -6.59 -6.52 -16.19
CA PRO A 215 -6.01 -6.48 -17.54
C PRO A 215 -7.03 -6.76 -18.66
N TRP A 216 -7.88 -7.78 -18.51
CA TRP A 216 -8.91 -8.10 -19.50
C TRP A 216 -9.96 -6.98 -19.64
N ALA A 217 -10.32 -6.31 -18.54
CA ALA A 217 -11.27 -5.20 -18.56
C ALA A 217 -10.67 -3.95 -19.21
N ALA A 218 -9.34 -3.82 -19.21
CA ALA A 218 -8.65 -2.78 -19.97
C ALA A 218 -8.73 -3.01 -21.49
N GLU A 219 -8.86 -4.27 -21.91
CA GLU A 219 -9.03 -4.67 -23.32
C GLU A 219 -10.50 -4.58 -23.76
N ASP A 220 -11.43 -4.94 -22.87
CA ASP A 220 -12.87 -4.94 -23.14
C ASP A 220 -13.66 -4.32 -21.97
N GLY A 221 -13.72 -2.98 -21.97
CA GLY A 221 -14.42 -2.21 -20.94
C GLY A 221 -15.94 -2.32 -21.01
N ASP A 222 -16.51 -2.56 -22.19
CA ASP A 222 -17.96 -2.70 -22.37
C ASP A 222 -18.44 -4.02 -21.74
N ALA A 223 -17.75 -5.13 -22.02
CA ALA A 223 -18.05 -6.40 -21.36
C ALA A 223 -17.87 -6.33 -19.83
N ALA A 224 -16.89 -5.55 -19.36
CA ALA A 224 -16.71 -5.31 -17.93
C ALA A 224 -17.87 -4.51 -17.32
N CYS A 225 -18.41 -3.49 -18.01
CA CYS A 225 -19.61 -2.77 -17.60
C CYS A 225 -20.83 -3.70 -17.53
N ASP A 226 -21.04 -4.53 -18.55
CA ASP A 226 -22.16 -5.48 -18.59
C ASP A 226 -22.10 -6.47 -17.42
N MET A 227 -20.92 -7.01 -17.13
CA MET A 227 -20.70 -7.89 -15.98
C MET A 227 -20.97 -7.18 -14.64
N LEU A 228 -20.50 -5.94 -14.47
CA LEU A 228 -20.77 -5.17 -13.24
C LEU A 228 -22.25 -4.84 -13.07
N ALA A 229 -22.97 -4.54 -14.16
CA ALA A 229 -24.40 -4.32 -14.13
C ALA A 229 -25.16 -5.59 -13.71
N ALA A 230 -24.78 -6.76 -14.24
CA ALA A 230 -25.34 -8.04 -13.80
C ALA A 230 -25.10 -8.29 -12.31
N LEU A 231 -23.88 -8.03 -11.80
CA LEU A 231 -23.57 -8.14 -10.36
C LEU A 231 -24.32 -7.13 -9.48
N ALA A 232 -24.72 -5.99 -10.03
CA ALA A 232 -25.52 -5.02 -9.30
C ALA A 232 -26.95 -5.53 -9.09
N ASP A 233 -27.53 -6.17 -10.10
CA ASP A 233 -28.93 -6.63 -10.10
C ASP A 233 -29.13 -8.01 -9.48
N GLU A 234 -28.10 -8.87 -9.53
CA GLU A 234 -28.14 -10.23 -9.03
C GLU A 234 -27.51 -10.37 -7.63
N PRO A 235 -28.02 -11.28 -6.77
CA PRO A 235 -27.43 -11.52 -5.46
C PRO A 235 -26.05 -12.17 -5.60
N THR A 236 -25.09 -11.70 -4.80
CA THR A 236 -23.80 -12.38 -4.62
C THR A 236 -23.89 -13.41 -3.50
N GLU A 237 -23.16 -14.51 -3.63
CA GLU A 237 -23.00 -15.53 -2.60
C GLU A 237 -21.63 -15.42 -1.94
N GLU A 238 -21.58 -15.64 -0.62
CA GLU A 238 -20.32 -15.75 0.12
C GLU A 238 -20.08 -17.20 0.54
N VAL A 239 -18.90 -17.73 0.20
CA VAL A 239 -18.50 -19.11 0.51
C VAL A 239 -17.14 -19.16 1.21
N PRO A 240 -17.02 -19.93 2.32
CA PRO A 240 -15.72 -20.17 2.93
C PRO A 240 -14.84 -21.01 1.99
N ILE A 241 -13.58 -20.61 1.81
CA ILE A 241 -12.65 -21.28 0.88
C ILE A 241 -11.32 -21.68 1.53
N LEU A 242 -10.91 -20.95 2.58
CA LEU A 242 -9.70 -21.23 3.34
C LEU A 242 -10.01 -21.98 4.64
N LYS A 243 -9.06 -22.81 5.05
CA LYS A 243 -9.06 -23.43 6.37
C LYS A 243 -8.62 -22.41 7.44
N PRO A 244 -8.98 -22.60 8.73
CA PRO A 244 -8.61 -21.66 9.79
C PRO A 244 -7.09 -21.41 9.93
N GLU A 245 -6.27 -22.42 9.61
CA GLU A 245 -4.81 -22.32 9.65
C GLU A 245 -4.19 -21.67 8.40
N GLU A 246 -4.97 -21.44 7.34
CA GLU A 246 -4.49 -20.90 6.08
C GLU A 246 -4.52 -19.37 6.08
N SER A 247 -3.41 -18.77 5.68
CA SER A 247 -3.22 -17.32 5.66
C SER A 247 -3.72 -16.73 4.33
N ALA A 248 -4.77 -15.90 4.40
CA ALA A 248 -5.26 -15.14 3.24
C ALA A 248 -4.20 -14.18 2.68
N ALA A 249 -3.32 -13.66 3.54
CA ALA A 249 -2.23 -12.78 3.14
C ALA A 249 -1.18 -13.53 2.29
N ASP A 250 -0.83 -14.76 2.69
CA ASP A 250 0.14 -15.58 1.97
C ASP A 250 -0.42 -16.10 0.64
N LEU A 251 -1.70 -16.50 0.62
CA LEU A 251 -2.38 -16.79 -0.64
C LEU A 251 -2.37 -15.57 -1.57
N THR A 252 -2.69 -14.38 -1.06
CA THR A 252 -2.65 -13.14 -1.87
C THR A 252 -1.25 -12.89 -2.44
N ALA A 253 -0.21 -13.11 -1.63
CA ALA A 253 1.19 -13.00 -2.05
C ALA A 253 1.52 -13.99 -3.19
N TYR A 254 1.09 -15.24 -3.06
CA TYR A 254 1.24 -16.26 -4.11
C TYR A 254 0.52 -15.86 -5.41
N LEU A 255 -0.71 -15.37 -5.31
CA LEU A 255 -1.48 -14.93 -6.47
C LEU A 255 -0.74 -13.78 -7.19
N TYR A 256 -0.24 -12.77 -6.47
CA TYR A 256 0.55 -11.71 -7.09
C TYR A 256 1.80 -12.22 -7.82
N ALA A 257 2.44 -13.28 -7.31
CA ALA A 257 3.64 -13.84 -7.94
C ALA A 257 3.34 -14.73 -9.16
N ARG A 258 2.21 -15.45 -9.17
CA ARG A 258 1.88 -16.46 -10.19
C ARG A 258 0.86 -16.01 -11.23
N HIS A 259 -0.03 -15.11 -10.84
CA HIS A 259 -1.25 -14.76 -11.58
C HIS A 259 -1.42 -13.25 -11.73
N ALA A 260 -0.34 -12.46 -11.63
CA ALA A 260 -0.39 -11.00 -11.71
C ALA A 260 -1.24 -10.48 -12.88
N GLU A 261 -1.07 -11.06 -14.07
CA GLU A 261 -1.75 -10.64 -15.29
C GLU A 261 -3.21 -11.12 -15.38
N ASP A 262 -3.63 -12.06 -14.51
CA ASP A 262 -4.98 -12.64 -14.51
C ASP A 262 -5.87 -12.11 -13.36
N ILE A 263 -5.25 -11.49 -12.36
CA ILE A 263 -5.93 -10.96 -11.17
C ILE A 263 -6.82 -9.77 -11.51
N SER A 264 -8.00 -9.79 -10.93
CA SER A 264 -8.95 -8.67 -10.94
C SER A 264 -9.11 -8.09 -9.55
N VAL A 265 -9.32 -6.78 -9.47
CA VAL A 265 -9.75 -6.10 -8.25
C VAL A 265 -11.09 -5.45 -8.50
N ILE A 266 -12.06 -5.74 -7.64
CA ILE A 266 -13.47 -5.38 -7.87
C ILE A 266 -14.01 -4.69 -6.63
N GLY A 267 -14.63 -3.54 -6.82
CA GLY A 267 -15.48 -2.88 -5.84
C GLY A 267 -16.92 -3.34 -5.99
N LEU A 268 -17.53 -3.76 -4.87
CA LEU A 268 -18.89 -4.28 -4.77
C LEU A 268 -19.85 -3.26 -4.12
N GLY A 269 -19.42 -1.99 -3.99
CA GLY A 269 -20.17 -0.91 -3.35
C GLY A 269 -19.60 -0.48 -2.00
N GLY A 270 -19.60 0.83 -1.75
CA GLY A 270 -19.09 1.41 -0.51
C GLY A 270 -17.61 1.07 -0.29
N TYR A 271 -17.30 0.51 0.89
CA TYR A 271 -15.94 0.04 1.23
C TYR A 271 -15.70 -1.43 0.89
N ALA A 272 -16.68 -2.13 0.31
CA ALA A 272 -16.53 -3.53 -0.06
C ALA A 272 -15.78 -3.64 -1.38
N TRP A 273 -14.56 -4.16 -1.33
CA TRP A 273 -13.78 -4.50 -2.51
C TRP A 273 -12.88 -5.70 -2.19
N GLY A 274 -12.43 -6.40 -3.23
CA GLY A 274 -11.60 -7.59 -3.06
C GLY A 274 -10.70 -7.87 -4.26
N VAL A 275 -9.62 -8.60 -3.99
CA VAL A 275 -8.72 -9.17 -5.00
C VAL A 275 -9.25 -10.56 -5.35
N GLY A 276 -9.20 -10.97 -6.61
CA GLY A 276 -9.57 -12.30 -7.03
C GLY A 276 -9.52 -12.45 -8.54
N ARG A 277 -10.59 -13.01 -9.11
CA ARG A 277 -10.74 -13.25 -10.54
C ARG A 277 -12.09 -12.75 -11.00
N ALA A 278 -12.13 -12.14 -12.17
CA ALA A 278 -13.35 -11.90 -12.93
C ALA A 278 -13.08 -12.10 -14.41
N ASP A 279 -14.14 -12.36 -15.17
CA ASP A 279 -14.16 -12.32 -16.63
C ASP A 279 -15.48 -11.67 -17.07
N ALA A 280 -15.81 -11.74 -18.35
CA ALA A 280 -17.04 -11.15 -18.87
C ALA A 280 -18.32 -11.81 -18.31
N ASP A 281 -18.24 -13.02 -17.75
CA ASP A 281 -19.40 -13.77 -17.29
C ASP A 281 -19.64 -13.62 -15.78
N GLY A 282 -18.64 -13.24 -14.99
CA GLY A 282 -18.84 -13.05 -13.55
C GLY A 282 -17.58 -12.67 -12.76
N ALA A 283 -17.67 -12.80 -11.44
CA ALA A 283 -16.61 -12.45 -10.51
C ALA A 283 -16.55 -13.35 -9.27
N ALA A 284 -15.34 -13.52 -8.74
CA ALA A 284 -15.07 -14.14 -7.45
C ALA A 284 -13.87 -13.43 -6.76
N VAL A 285 -14.10 -12.78 -5.62
CA VAL A 285 -13.08 -12.01 -4.89
C VAL A 285 -13.06 -12.34 -3.41
N PHE A 286 -11.89 -12.24 -2.78
CA PHE A 286 -11.78 -12.44 -1.33
C PHE A 286 -12.60 -11.40 -0.57
N ALA A 287 -13.38 -11.88 0.40
CA ALA A 287 -14.22 -11.04 1.23
C ALA A 287 -13.36 -10.24 2.23
N ALA A 288 -13.49 -8.91 2.21
CA ALA A 288 -12.75 -8.05 3.14
C ALA A 288 -13.22 -8.21 4.60
N ALA A 289 -14.51 -8.45 4.82
CA ALA A 289 -15.11 -8.54 6.16
C ALA A 289 -14.94 -9.93 6.82
N THR A 290 -14.75 -10.97 6.00
CA THR A 290 -14.70 -12.38 6.43
C THR A 290 -13.45 -13.04 5.87
N PRO A 291 -12.31 -12.92 6.58
CA PRO A 291 -11.05 -13.52 6.14
C PRO A 291 -11.21 -15.02 5.88
N GLY A 292 -10.80 -15.45 4.68
CA GLY A 292 -10.91 -16.85 4.25
C GLY A 292 -12.19 -17.21 3.50
N SER A 293 -13.10 -16.25 3.29
CA SER A 293 -14.25 -16.37 2.39
C SER A 293 -14.01 -15.69 1.05
N VAL A 294 -14.81 -16.09 0.06
CA VAL A 294 -14.91 -15.47 -1.26
C VAL A 294 -16.35 -15.05 -1.50
N VAL A 295 -16.55 -13.82 -1.98
CA VAL A 295 -17.82 -13.36 -2.54
C VAL A 295 -17.79 -13.58 -4.04
N HIS A 296 -18.84 -14.17 -4.60
CA HIS A 296 -18.95 -14.42 -6.04
C HIS A 296 -20.37 -14.17 -6.58
N GLY A 297 -20.46 -13.93 -7.89
CA GLY A 297 -21.72 -13.72 -8.61
C GLY A 297 -21.51 -13.85 -10.12
N GLY A 298 -22.60 -13.97 -10.88
CA GLY A 298 -22.56 -14.29 -12.30
C GLY A 298 -22.19 -15.75 -12.57
N GLY A 299 -21.47 -15.98 -13.67
CA GLY A 299 -21.01 -17.31 -14.09
C GLY A 299 -20.05 -18.00 -13.11
N PRO A 300 -19.95 -19.35 -13.13
CA PRO A 300 -19.14 -20.10 -12.17
C PRO A 300 -17.62 -20.04 -12.42
N GLY A 301 -17.21 -19.68 -13.64
CA GLY A 301 -15.81 -19.76 -14.11
C GLY A 301 -14.79 -19.07 -13.18
N PRO A 302 -15.01 -17.81 -12.76
CA PRO A 302 -14.12 -17.11 -11.84
C PRO A 302 -13.92 -17.83 -10.50
N LEU A 303 -14.98 -18.38 -9.90
CA LEU A 303 -14.88 -19.12 -8.64
C LEU A 303 -14.15 -20.45 -8.83
N GLU A 304 -14.44 -21.17 -9.92
CA GLU A 304 -13.75 -22.41 -10.27
C GLU A 304 -12.25 -22.17 -10.48
N GLN A 305 -11.89 -21.09 -11.19
CA GLN A 305 -10.51 -20.71 -11.43
C GLN A 305 -9.79 -20.33 -10.13
N LEU A 306 -10.44 -19.58 -9.24
CA LEU A 306 -9.88 -19.23 -7.95
C LEU A 306 -9.66 -20.47 -7.06
N ARG A 307 -10.60 -21.43 -7.08
CA ARG A 307 -10.42 -22.73 -6.40
C ARG A 307 -9.24 -23.52 -6.95
N ALA A 308 -9.05 -23.52 -8.28
CA ALA A 308 -7.90 -24.16 -8.90
C ALA A 308 -6.57 -23.51 -8.49
N TRP A 309 -6.50 -22.17 -8.44
CA TRP A 309 -5.31 -21.46 -7.94
C TRP A 309 -5.02 -21.76 -6.47
N ILE A 310 -6.06 -21.85 -5.62
CA ILE A 310 -5.91 -22.21 -4.21
C ILE A 310 -5.43 -23.66 -4.05
N ALA A 311 -5.90 -24.58 -4.89
CA ALA A 311 -5.39 -25.95 -4.90
C ALA A 311 -3.90 -25.99 -5.27
N ALA A 312 -3.49 -25.27 -6.32
CA ALA A 312 -2.09 -25.16 -6.72
C ALA A 312 -1.20 -24.51 -5.63
N TRP A 313 -1.72 -23.50 -4.93
CA TRP A 313 -1.05 -22.90 -3.77
C TRP A 313 -0.83 -23.92 -2.65
N ARG A 314 -1.85 -24.74 -2.33
CA ARG A 314 -1.76 -25.81 -1.33
C ARG A 314 -0.75 -26.90 -1.74
N GLU A 315 -0.74 -27.27 -3.02
CA GLU A 315 0.23 -28.24 -3.57
C GLU A 315 1.67 -27.73 -3.51
N ALA A 316 1.87 -26.42 -3.63
CA ALA A 316 3.16 -25.76 -3.49
C ALA A 316 3.61 -25.56 -2.02
N ASP A 317 2.92 -26.18 -1.06
CA ASP A 317 3.10 -26.00 0.39
C ASP A 317 2.84 -24.58 0.90
N ARG A 318 1.84 -23.91 0.29
CA ARG A 318 1.30 -22.62 0.73
C ARG A 318 2.36 -21.51 0.89
N PRO A 319 3.18 -21.24 -0.15
CA PRO A 319 4.19 -20.19 -0.06
C PRO A 319 3.52 -18.83 0.20
N GLY A 320 4.22 -17.99 0.96
CA GLY A 320 3.76 -16.68 1.38
C GLY A 320 4.75 -15.57 1.07
N TYR A 321 4.62 -14.44 1.76
CA TYR A 321 5.52 -13.29 1.56
C TYR A 321 7.00 -13.62 1.79
N ALA A 322 7.30 -14.50 2.75
CA ALA A 322 8.66 -14.93 3.06
C ALA A 322 9.31 -15.71 1.91
N ASP A 323 8.51 -16.29 1.02
CA ASP A 323 8.99 -17.07 -0.14
C ASP A 323 9.15 -16.20 -1.40
N LEU A 324 8.74 -14.93 -1.36
CA LEU A 324 8.82 -14.01 -2.48
C LEU A 324 10.15 -13.26 -2.51
N LYS A 325 10.70 -13.11 -3.72
CA LYS A 325 11.81 -12.22 -4.04
C LYS A 325 11.32 -11.03 -4.84
N PRO A 326 11.65 -9.80 -4.43
CA PRO A 326 11.38 -8.63 -5.26
C PRO A 326 12.27 -8.61 -6.51
N VAL A 327 11.66 -8.37 -7.66
CA VAL A 327 12.36 -8.14 -8.93
C VAL A 327 12.05 -6.72 -9.38
N LEU A 328 13.08 -5.88 -9.40
CA LEU A 328 12.97 -4.48 -9.80
C LEU A 328 13.50 -4.32 -11.22
N THR A 329 12.68 -3.76 -12.11
CA THR A 329 13.05 -3.48 -13.50
C THR A 329 12.90 -1.99 -13.76
N ARG A 330 13.99 -1.35 -14.20
CA ARG A 330 13.99 0.08 -14.54
C ARG A 330 13.01 0.37 -15.69
N LYS A 331 12.34 1.51 -15.58
CA LYS A 331 11.43 2.16 -16.53
C LYS A 331 11.83 3.63 -16.61
N ASP A 332 11.21 4.38 -17.52
CA ASP A 332 11.60 5.76 -17.80
C ASP A 332 11.48 6.69 -16.58
N GLU A 333 10.45 6.48 -15.74
CA GLU A 333 10.14 7.32 -14.57
C GLU A 333 10.43 6.66 -13.21
N GLY A 334 11.05 5.47 -13.20
CA GLY A 334 11.32 4.74 -11.96
C GLY A 334 11.45 3.24 -12.15
N TRP A 335 11.09 2.46 -11.13
CA TRP A 335 11.27 1.01 -11.12
C TRP A 335 9.93 0.28 -10.97
N ARG A 336 9.67 -0.64 -11.90
CA ARG A 336 8.56 -1.58 -11.77
C ARG A 336 9.00 -2.71 -10.84
N VAL A 337 8.15 -3.01 -9.86
CA VAL A 337 8.39 -4.08 -8.91
C VAL A 337 7.47 -5.24 -9.23
N ARG A 338 8.03 -6.46 -9.26
CA ARG A 338 7.26 -7.70 -9.37
C ARG A 338 7.70 -8.67 -8.28
N ALA A 339 6.79 -9.55 -7.90
CA ALA A 339 7.11 -10.67 -7.03
C ALA A 339 7.49 -11.89 -7.86
N GLN A 340 8.58 -12.55 -7.48
CA GLN A 340 8.95 -13.85 -8.01
C GLN A 340 9.02 -14.84 -6.84
N LEU A 341 8.44 -16.03 -6.99
CA LEU A 341 8.64 -17.08 -5.99
C LEU A 341 10.11 -17.53 -6.02
N SER A 342 10.70 -17.64 -4.85
CA SER A 342 11.96 -18.35 -4.68
C SER A 342 11.75 -19.77 -5.19
N ASN A 343 12.52 -20.21 -6.19
CA ASN A 343 12.50 -21.61 -6.60
C ASN A 343 12.82 -22.45 -5.35
N THR A 344 11.88 -23.30 -4.94
CA THR A 344 12.07 -24.33 -3.91
C THR A 344 13.09 -25.37 -4.35
#